data_AF-A0A930ZR92-F1
#
_entry.id   AF-A0A930ZR92-F1
#
_cell.length_a   1.000
_cell.length_b   1.000
_cell.length_c   1.000
_cell.angle_alpha   90.00
_cell.angle_beta   90.00
_cell.angle_gamma   90.00
#
_symmetry.space_group_name_H-M   'P 1'
#
loop_
_entity.id
_entity.type
_entity.pdbx_description
1 polymer ?
#
loop_
_entity_poly.entity_id
_entity_poly.type
_entity_poly.pdbx_seq_one_letter_code
_entity_poly.pdbx_strand_id
1 'polypeptide(L)' 'MKVRYVGISDEQVKFWNGRYSDPRKILNLETIYEIESVNVGRSYTRIKLVGHEEEFSSVIFEKAIIETL' A
#
# COMPACT_ATOMS: atom_id res chain seq x y z
N MET A 1 -9.72 9.11 1.78
CA MET A 1 -9.76 8.19 0.61
C MET A 1 -9.40 6.80 1.09
N LYS A 2 -9.96 5.72 0.52
CA LYS A 2 -9.65 4.36 0.97
C LYS A 2 -9.08 3.50 -0.15
N VAL A 3 -8.21 2.56 0.22
CA VAL A 3 -7.60 1.58 -0.67
C VAL A 3 -7.65 0.20 -0.07
N ARG A 4 -7.71 -0.82 -0.92
CA ARG A 4 -7.61 -2.23 -0.53
C ARG A 4 -6.19 -2.72 -0.80
N TYR A 5 -5.57 -3.35 0.18
CA TYR A 5 -4.29 -4.03 -0.02
C TYR A 5 -4.49 -5.34 -0.77
N VAL A 6 -3.86 -5.49 -1.94
CA VAL A 6 -4.04 -6.65 -2.84
C VAL A 6 -2.88 -7.64 -2.80
N GLY A 7 -1.93 -7.44 -1.89
CA GLY A 7 -0.79 -8.34 -1.74
C GLY A 7 0.44 -7.90 -2.53
N ILE A 8 1.51 -8.67 -2.38
CA ILE A 8 2.77 -8.52 -3.10
C ILE A 8 3.40 -9.90 -3.29
N SER A 9 4.01 -10.15 -4.45
CA SER A 9 4.72 -11.41 -4.72
C SER A 9 6.15 -11.42 -4.16
N ASP A 10 6.72 -12.61 -3.96
CA ASP A 10 8.13 -12.77 -3.55
C ASP A 10 9.10 -12.11 -4.54
N GLU A 11 8.80 -12.15 -5.83
CA GLU A 11 9.60 -11.52 -6.87
C GLU A 11 9.60 -9.99 -6.74
N GLN A 12 8.44 -9.39 -6.45
CA GLN A 12 8.33 -7.96 -6.23
C GLN A 12 9.07 -7.53 -4.95
N VAL A 13 8.96 -8.30 -3.86
CA VAL A 13 9.72 -8.05 -2.62
C VAL A 13 11.22 -8.10 -2.87
N LYS A 14 11.69 -9.10 -3.64
CA LYS A 14 13.11 -9.19 -4.05
C LYS A 14 13.52 -8.02 -4.93
N PHE A 15 12.70 -7.65 -5.92
CA PHE A 15 12.97 -6.53 -6.83
C PHE A 15 13.10 -5.20 -6.07
N TRP A 16 12.30 -4.99 -5.03
CA TRP A 16 12.39 -3.80 -4.19
C TRP A 16 13.63 -3.76 -3.31
N ASN A 17 14.32 -4.89 -3.13
CA ASN A 17 15.65 -5.01 -2.51
C ASN A 17 15.80 -4.19 -1.20
N GLY A 18 14.82 -4.29 -0.30
CA GLY A 18 14.85 -3.60 0.99
C GLY A 18 14.67 -2.07 0.94
N ARG A 19 14.33 -1.49 -0.23
CA ARG A 19 14.01 -0.05 -0.35
C ARG A 19 12.67 0.31 0.30
N TYR A 20 11.85 -0.69 0.62
CA TYR A 20 10.55 -0.56 1.29
C TYR A 20 10.43 -1.64 2.36
N SER A 21 9.68 -1.36 3.42
CA SER A 21 9.26 -2.37 4.40
C SER A 21 8.45 -3.47 3.70
N ASP A 22 8.63 -4.74 4.10
CA ASP A 22 7.82 -5.84 3.57
C ASP A 22 6.38 -5.68 4.07
N PRO A 23 5.41 -5.30 3.21
CA PRO A 23 4.06 -4.99 3.63
C PRO A 23 3.34 -6.22 4.20
N ARG A 24 3.79 -7.45 3.90
CA ARG A 24 3.13 -8.69 4.36
C ARG A 24 3.25 -8.91 5.87
N LYS A 25 4.15 -8.20 6.54
CA LYS A 25 4.30 -8.23 8.00
C LYS A 25 3.48 -7.14 8.71
N ILE A 26 2.91 -6.21 7.96
CA ILE A 26 2.31 -4.98 8.47
C ILE A 26 0.84 -4.87 8.05
N LEU A 27 0.52 -5.32 6.84
CA LEU A 27 -0.79 -5.22 6.21
C LEU A 27 -1.41 -6.61 6.04
N ASN A 28 -2.73 -6.68 6.21
CA ASN A 28 -3.54 -7.88 6.04
C ASN A 28 -4.14 -7.87 4.64
N LEU A 29 -3.96 -8.96 3.89
CA LEU A 29 -4.47 -9.11 2.52
C LEU A 29 -5.99 -8.84 2.46
N GLU A 30 -6.45 -8.22 1.36
CA GLU A 30 -7.83 -7.78 1.12
C GLU A 30 -8.40 -6.76 2.13
N THR A 31 -7.60 -6.27 3.08
CA THR A 31 -8.06 -5.26 4.05
C THR A 31 -8.11 -3.87 3.42
N ILE A 32 -9.16 -3.13 3.77
CA ILE A 32 -9.34 -1.73 3.36
C ILE A 32 -8.72 -0.81 4.40
N TYR A 33 -7.82 0.04 3.94
CA TYR A 33 -7.12 1.03 4.75
C TYR A 33 -7.52 2.45 4.33
N GLU A 34 -7.47 3.37 5.29
CA GLU A 34 -7.61 4.79 5.03
C GLU A 34 -6.26 5.40 4.70
N ILE A 35 -6.24 6.25 3.67
CA ILE A 35 -5.05 7.00 3.25
C ILE A 35 -4.95 8.27 4.07
N GLU A 36 -3.81 8.42 4.75
CA GLU A 36 -3.41 9.66 5.43
C GLU A 36 -2.84 10.66 4.42
N SER A 37 -1.91 10.24 3.56
CA SER A 37 -1.33 11.09 2.53
C SER A 37 -0.84 10.31 1.31
N VAL A 38 -0.75 11.00 0.17
CA VAL A 38 -0.20 10.48 -1.09
C VAL A 38 0.99 11.32 -1.47
N ASN A 39 2.15 10.69 -1.59
CA ASN A 39 3.38 11.35 -2.03
C ASN A 39 3.71 10.90 -3.46
N VAL A 40 3.55 11.82 -4.42
CA VAL A 40 3.84 11.55 -5.84
C VAL A 40 5.30 11.86 -6.10
N GLY A 41 6.14 10.84 -6.01
CA GLY A 41 7.57 10.93 -6.36
C GLY A 41 7.79 10.89 -7.87
N ARG A 42 9.03 11.19 -8.29
CA ARG A 42 9.44 11.21 -9.71
C ARG A 42 9.33 9.86 -10.41
N SER A 43 9.45 8.76 -9.66
CA SER A 43 9.47 7.40 -10.21
C SER A 43 8.37 6.50 -9.64
N TYR A 44 7.86 6.80 -8.44
CA TYR A 44 6.86 5.97 -7.76
C TYR A 44 5.95 6.85 -6.91
N THR A 45 4.66 6.51 -6.88
CA THR A 45 3.71 7.06 -5.90
C THR A 45 3.76 6.23 -4.64
N ARG A 46 3.79 6.90 -3.49
CA ARG A 46 3.75 6.29 -2.17
C ARG A 46 2.50 6.71 -1.43
N ILE A 47 1.99 5.79 -0.62
CA ILE A 47 0.78 5.95 0.17
C ILE A 47 1.18 5.79 1.64
N LYS A 48 0.82 6.76 2.47
CA LYS A 48 0.85 6.64 3.93
C LYS A 48 -0.55 6.31 4.43
N LEU A 49 -0.67 5.29 5.27
CA LEU A 49 -1.94 4.82 5.82
C LEU A 49 -2.14 5.37 7.23
N VAL A 50 -3.39 5.66 7.60
CA VAL A 50 -3.72 6.11 8.95
C VAL A 50 -3.33 5.02 9.97
N GLY A 51 -2.57 5.41 11.00
CA GLY A 51 -2.13 4.50 12.07
C GLY A 51 -0.91 3.64 11.72
N HIS A 52 -0.25 3.89 10.58
CA HIS A 52 0.99 3.24 10.19
C HIS A 52 2.11 4.28 10.03
N GLU A 53 3.31 3.96 10.51
CA GLU A 53 4.47 4.85 10.39
C GLU A 53 5.12 4.75 9.00
N GLU A 54 4.99 3.59 8.35
CA GLU A 54 5.61 3.28 7.06
C GLU A 54 4.85 3.87 5.86
N GLU A 55 5.62 4.17 4.81
CA GLU A 55 5.07 4.46 3.49
C GLU A 55 5.13 3.21 2.60
N PHE A 56 4.06 3.00 1.84
CA PHE A 56 3.91 1.85 0.96
C PHE A 56 3.86 2.28 -0.49
N SER A 57 4.33 1.43 -1.41
CA SER A 57 4.17 1.68 -2.84
C SER A 57 2.68 1.65 -3.21
N SER A 58 2.22 2.55 -4.08
CA SER A 58 0.82 2.54 -4.51
C SER A 58 0.43 1.29 -5.32
N VAL A 59 1.39 0.57 -5.89
CA VAL A 59 1.14 -0.55 -6.82
C VAL A 59 0.58 -1.81 -6.16
N ILE A 60 0.66 -1.90 -4.83
CA ILE A 60 0.12 -3.02 -4.04
C ILE A 60 -1.29 -2.70 -3.51
N PHE A 61 -1.90 -1.63 -4.02
CA PHE A 61 -3.23 -1.20 -3.61
C PHE A 61 -4.13 -0.99 -4.81
N GLU A 62 -5.42 -1.23 -4.57
CA GLU A 62 -6.49 -0.83 -5.47
C GLU A 62 -7.40 0.18 -4.79
N LYS A 63 -8.10 1.00 -5.58
CA LYS A 63 -9.13 1.89 -5.05
C LYS A 63 -10.22 1.05 -4.39
N ALA A 64 -10.47 1.28 -3.11
CA ALA A 64 -11.60 0.63 -2.44
C ALA A 64 -12.90 1.27 -2.93
N ILE A 65 -13.74 0.49 -3.61
CA ILE A 65 -15.11 0.89 -3.90
C ILE A 65 -15.94 0.46 -2.69
N ILE A 66 -16.45 1.44 -1.95
CA ILE A 66 -17.42 1.18 -0.90
C ILE A 66 -18.78 1.39 -1.57
N GLU A 67 -19.46 0.30 -1.90
CA GLU A 67 -20.87 0.38 -2.29
C GLU A 67 -21.66 0.79 -1.05
N THR A 68 -22.06 2.05 -0.97
CA THR A 68 -23.10 2.49 -0.03
C THR A 68 -24.44 1.94 -0.51
N LEU A 69 -25.00 1.00 0.26
CA LEU A 69 -26.39 0.55 0.17
C LEU A 69 -27.36 1.68 0.51
#